data_AF-A0A3D3EUK3-F1
#
_entry.id   AF-A0A3D3EUK3-F1
#
_cell.length_a   1.000
_cell.length_b   1.000
_cell.length_c   1.000
_cell.angle_alpha   90.00
_cell.angle_beta   90.00
_cell.angle_gamma   90.00
#
_symmetry.space_group_name_H-M   'P 1'
#
loop_
_entity.id
_entity.type
_entity.pdbx_description
1 polymer ?
#
loop_
_entity_poly.entity_id
_entity_poly.type
_entity_poly.pdbx_seq_one_letter_code
_entity_poly.pdbx_strand_id
1 'polypeptide(L)'
;MRYIFNPVNAVETLPKKKSVAYIPQYHRFEIIHKTKSRMENNMQPSHSNKRLKKGQVKIEFSPKLITSWGGTAALFSRYFDKIGFRELVEKIYPVQEYSNNSTGVYSKLVSLFISVLNGGTKFSHINYMENGIKIFERCFGVKRLVKSSTGITRYWNKYNRRSLTETLLQNISQHFLRPLLDYANIERDTLRFDSTVITRYGNQEGAKKGYNPAKRGRPSNHPQLAFLGSGYTVNFWNRSGNTRSANGIVEFYAQTRGFIRDIEIERVLADSGYYDREFILKLEEDGIEYVIAVPIHQFFQKIVYYQTEWTRVDDGIEVGEFTYSHLNESWGGERRYIVVRQEIQRRPKATGKQLSLFKDEDYGKEYRHSLYITNNNTDTPYDIWCYYRPRANVENIIENLKDGFGLSAYNMKSFWATEAVLMTICLILHNLVTVLIKQVLHTNNKDRKLRTIRMEYLVIPALLGKDGRDDVLRLGLSNPKRQTKFTEALDRLRDLKLTFYCIAVENEEVA
;
A
#
# COMPACT_ATOMS: atom_id res chain seq x y z
N MET A 1 -37.45 45.59 -15.47
CA MET A 1 -38.42 44.66 -16.10
C MET A 1 -38.66 43.50 -15.16
N ARG A 2 -39.77 43.55 -14.42
CA ARG A 2 -40.41 42.39 -13.79
C ARG A 2 -41.28 41.73 -14.85
N TYR A 3 -41.31 40.40 -14.91
CA TYR A 3 -42.53 39.70 -15.31
C TYR A 3 -42.75 38.49 -14.41
N ILE A 4 -44.01 38.41 -14.01
CA ILE A 4 -44.70 37.55 -13.04
C ILE A 4 -45.61 36.65 -13.89
N PHE A 5 -45.82 35.38 -13.52
CA PHE A 5 -47.15 34.76 -13.28
C PHE A 5 -47.13 33.22 -13.31
N ASN A 6 -47.24 32.68 -12.09
CA ASN A 6 -48.14 31.67 -11.53
C ASN A 6 -48.63 30.40 -12.28
N PRO A 7 -48.80 29.28 -11.54
CA PRO A 7 -49.23 27.98 -12.01
C PRO A 7 -50.75 27.76 -11.87
N VAL A 8 -51.31 26.81 -12.62
CA VAL A 8 -52.65 26.25 -12.37
C VAL A 8 -52.66 24.72 -12.47
N ASN A 9 -53.31 24.17 -11.46
CA ASN A 9 -53.70 22.80 -11.13
C ASN A 9 -54.04 21.82 -12.28
N ALA A 10 -53.73 20.55 -12.05
CA ALA A 10 -54.64 19.45 -12.32
C ALA A 10 -54.47 18.37 -11.24
N VAL A 11 -55.53 18.19 -10.45
CA VAL A 11 -55.73 17.08 -9.51
C VAL A 11 -56.55 16.03 -10.25
N GLU A 12 -56.01 14.82 -10.38
CA GLU A 12 -56.82 13.62 -10.60
C GLU A 12 -56.38 12.52 -9.63
N THR A 13 -57.37 11.82 -9.10
CA THR A 13 -57.30 10.94 -7.94
C THR A 13 -57.45 9.47 -8.36
N LEU A 14 -57.01 8.58 -7.45
CA LEU A 14 -57.28 7.13 -7.27
C LEU A 14 -56.17 6.15 -7.72
N PRO A 15 -56.01 4.97 -7.09
CA PRO A 15 -56.25 4.58 -5.69
C PRO A 15 -55.01 3.96 -4.99
N LYS A 16 -54.95 4.05 -3.66
CA LYS A 16 -53.89 3.48 -2.81
C LYS A 16 -53.91 1.94 -2.83
N LYS A 17 -52.95 1.31 -3.50
CA LYS A 17 -52.56 -0.10 -3.24
C LYS A 17 -51.68 -0.16 -1.99
N LYS A 18 -52.10 -0.95 -1.01
CA LYS A 18 -51.28 -1.34 0.16
C LYS A 18 -50.07 -2.15 -0.30
N SER A 19 -48.88 -1.55 -0.28
CA SER A 19 -47.61 -2.29 -0.29
C SER A 19 -47.10 -2.37 1.15
N VAL A 20 -47.10 -3.57 1.71
CA VAL A 20 -46.51 -3.88 3.02
C VAL A 20 -45.00 -3.71 2.91
N ALA A 21 -44.49 -2.60 3.44
CA ALA A 21 -43.05 -2.39 3.62
C ALA A 21 -42.61 -3.06 4.93
N TYR A 22 -41.85 -4.13 4.82
CA TYR A 22 -41.20 -4.78 5.95
C TYR A 22 -40.06 -3.86 6.45
N ILE A 23 -40.32 -3.12 7.53
CA ILE A 23 -39.33 -2.26 8.20
C ILE A 23 -38.70 -3.10 9.32
N PRO A 24 -37.39 -3.42 9.29
CA PRO A 24 -36.72 -4.03 10.43
C PRO A 24 -36.73 -3.04 11.59
N GLN A 25 -37.37 -3.39 12.71
CA GLN A 25 -37.32 -2.61 13.93
C GLN A 25 -35.88 -2.61 14.47
N TYR A 26 -35.15 -1.53 14.25
CA TYR A 26 -33.89 -1.27 14.94
C TYR A 26 -34.19 -1.10 16.45
N HIS A 27 -33.67 -2.02 17.26
CA HIS A 27 -33.74 -1.90 18.70
C HIS A 27 -32.94 -0.66 19.17
N ARG A 28 -33.63 0.20 19.92
CA ARG A 28 -33.05 1.37 20.58
C ARG A 28 -32.15 0.88 21.72
N PHE A 29 -30.84 1.14 21.62
CA PHE A 29 -29.87 0.80 22.67
C PHE A 29 -29.81 1.94 23.70
N GLU A 30 -30.05 1.63 24.99
CA GLU A 30 -29.75 2.55 26.10
C GLU A 30 -28.31 2.31 26.58
N ILE A 31 -27.47 3.33 26.50
CA ILE A 31 -26.08 3.33 26.98
C ILE A 31 -26.09 3.88 28.41
N ILE A 32 -25.64 3.10 29.39
CA ILE A 32 -25.44 3.56 30.77
C ILE A 32 -23.95 3.84 30.95
N HIS A 33 -23.58 5.12 31.14
CA HIS A 33 -22.22 5.55 31.45
C HIS A 33 -21.92 5.40 32.94
N LYS A 34 -20.71 4.91 33.26
CA LYS A 34 -20.17 4.92 34.62
C LYS A 34 -18.71 5.37 34.58
N THR A 35 -18.46 6.65 34.83
CA THR A 35 -17.14 7.18 35.18
C THR A 35 -16.99 7.10 36.70
N LYS A 36 -15.90 6.50 37.19
CA LYS A 36 -15.53 6.53 38.61
C LYS A 36 -14.25 7.35 38.78
N SER A 37 -14.37 8.51 39.41
CA SER A 37 -13.32 9.11 40.24
C SER A 37 -13.83 9.12 41.69
N ARG A 38 -13.00 8.62 42.63
CA ARG A 38 -13.14 8.76 44.10
C ARG A 38 -12.97 10.24 44.47
N MET A 39 -13.56 10.85 45.50
CA MET A 39 -14.05 10.42 46.81
C MET A 39 -15.28 11.25 47.27
N GLU A 40 -15.89 10.79 48.37
CA GLU A 40 -16.75 11.50 49.36
C GLU A 40 -18.29 11.40 49.25
N ASN A 41 -18.82 10.63 50.22
CA ASN A 41 -20.05 10.72 51.01
C ASN A 41 -21.44 10.86 50.36
N ASN A 42 -22.30 9.91 50.76
CA ASN A 42 -23.76 9.95 50.89
C ASN A 42 -24.59 10.37 49.66
N MET A 43 -25.01 9.36 48.89
CA MET A 43 -26.41 9.09 48.49
C MET A 43 -26.38 7.96 47.44
N GLN A 44 -26.94 6.80 47.77
CA GLN A 44 -27.23 5.77 46.77
C GLN A 44 -28.38 6.25 45.87
N PRO A 45 -28.23 6.34 44.54
CA PRO A 45 -29.38 6.46 43.66
C PRO A 45 -29.99 5.09 43.45
N SER A 46 -31.29 5.00 43.65
CA SER A 46 -32.13 3.81 43.46
C SER A 46 -31.89 3.13 42.11
N HIS A 47 -31.73 1.82 42.14
CA HIS A 47 -31.70 0.98 40.93
C HIS A 47 -33.05 1.09 40.21
N SER A 48 -33.06 1.67 39.01
CA SER A 48 -34.16 1.40 38.08
C SER A 48 -34.03 -0.06 37.62
N ASN A 49 -34.82 -0.94 38.24
CA ASN A 49 -35.04 -2.31 37.80
C ASN A 49 -35.86 -2.31 36.49
N LYS A 50 -35.29 -1.82 35.38
CA LYS A 50 -35.82 -2.16 34.06
C LYS A 50 -35.51 -3.64 33.82
N ARG A 51 -36.49 -4.51 34.07
CA ARG A 51 -36.45 -5.95 33.72
C ARG A 51 -36.01 -6.06 32.26
N LEU A 52 -34.89 -6.75 32.01
CA LEU A 52 -34.48 -7.14 30.65
C LEU A 52 -35.65 -7.83 29.96
N LYS A 53 -35.94 -7.48 28.71
CA LYS A 53 -36.97 -8.18 27.94
C LYS A 53 -36.55 -9.64 27.76
N LYS A 54 -37.50 -10.58 27.73
CA LYS A 54 -37.24 -12.00 27.47
C LYS A 54 -36.39 -12.15 26.20
N GLY A 55 -35.23 -12.80 26.32
CA GLY A 55 -34.27 -12.97 25.23
C GLY A 55 -33.16 -11.90 25.14
N GLN A 56 -33.19 -10.85 25.97
CA GLN A 56 -32.09 -9.88 26.06
C GLN A 56 -31.02 -10.33 27.05
N VAL A 57 -29.75 -10.23 26.63
CA VAL A 57 -28.59 -10.47 27.48
C VAL A 57 -28.27 -9.22 28.32
N LYS A 58 -27.80 -9.43 29.55
CA LYS A 58 -27.29 -8.35 30.41
C LYS A 58 -25.95 -7.85 29.86
N ILE A 59 -25.80 -6.53 29.74
CA ILE A 59 -24.54 -5.89 29.34
C ILE A 59 -23.70 -5.68 30.60
N GLU A 60 -22.51 -6.27 30.62
CA GLU A 60 -21.51 -6.09 31.69
C GLU A 60 -20.14 -5.81 31.08
N PHE A 61 -19.28 -5.13 31.84
CA PHE A 61 -17.92 -4.81 31.43
C PHE A 61 -16.94 -5.73 32.13
N SER A 62 -16.09 -6.42 31.36
CA SER A 62 -15.12 -7.36 31.91
C SER A 62 -13.81 -6.66 32.30
N PRO A 63 -13.22 -6.96 33.47
CA PRO A 63 -11.86 -6.52 33.81
C PRO A 63 -10.77 -7.35 33.11
N LYS A 64 -11.15 -8.40 32.37
CA LYS A 64 -10.21 -9.28 31.67
C LYS A 64 -9.53 -8.53 30.52
N LEU A 65 -8.25 -8.81 30.31
CA LEU A 65 -7.48 -8.25 29.20
C LEU A 65 -7.90 -8.95 27.90
N ILE A 66 -8.72 -8.27 27.10
CA ILE A 66 -9.28 -8.81 25.84
C ILE A 66 -8.95 -7.88 24.68
N THR A 67 -8.70 -8.44 23.50
CA THR A 67 -8.53 -7.69 22.24
C THR A 67 -9.26 -8.39 21.10
N SER A 68 -9.70 -7.64 20.09
CA SER A 68 -10.19 -8.18 18.81
C SER A 68 -9.06 -8.54 17.83
N TRP A 69 -7.82 -8.20 18.18
CA TRP A 69 -6.64 -8.21 17.30
C TRP A 69 -5.54 -9.14 17.82
N GLY A 70 -5.94 -10.27 18.40
CA GLY A 70 -5.03 -11.28 18.95
C GLY A 70 -4.12 -11.90 17.91
N GLY A 71 -4.58 -11.99 16.66
CA GLY A 71 -3.77 -12.44 15.54
C GLY A 71 -2.64 -11.48 15.21
N THR A 72 -2.91 -10.16 15.19
CA THR A 72 -1.87 -9.12 15.08
C THR A 72 -0.84 -9.26 16.20
N ALA A 73 -1.32 -9.34 17.45
CA ALA A 73 -0.44 -9.48 18.61
C ALA A 73 0.41 -10.75 18.53
N ALA A 74 -0.18 -11.90 18.20
CA ALA A 74 0.51 -13.18 18.20
C ALA A 74 1.53 -13.33 17.07
N LEU A 75 1.17 -12.92 15.85
CA LEU A 75 2.05 -13.07 14.67
C LEU A 75 3.13 -12.00 14.63
N PHE A 76 2.76 -10.73 14.73
CA PHE A 76 3.74 -9.65 14.52
C PHE A 76 4.68 -9.45 15.69
N SER A 77 4.30 -9.80 16.93
CA SER A 77 5.25 -9.73 18.04
C SER A 77 6.36 -10.77 17.85
N ARG A 78 5.99 -12.03 17.63
CA ARG A 78 6.94 -13.11 17.34
C ARG A 78 7.76 -12.82 16.10
N TYR A 79 7.15 -12.25 15.06
CA TYR A 79 7.86 -11.92 13.84
C TYR A 79 8.89 -10.83 14.07
N PHE A 80 8.54 -9.76 14.79
CA PHE A 80 9.45 -8.67 15.09
C PHE A 80 10.57 -9.12 16.03
N ASP A 81 10.28 -9.97 17.00
CA ASP A 81 11.29 -10.57 17.86
C ASP A 81 12.24 -11.46 17.04
N LYS A 82 11.71 -12.31 16.15
CA LYS A 82 12.50 -13.24 15.34
C LYS A 82 13.48 -12.55 14.39
N ILE A 83 13.12 -11.40 13.84
CA ILE A 83 13.96 -10.67 12.91
C ILE A 83 14.91 -9.68 13.60
N GLY A 84 14.83 -9.49 14.93
CA GLY A 84 15.56 -8.44 15.64
C GLY A 84 15.09 -7.04 15.26
N PHE A 85 13.77 -6.82 15.17
CA PHE A 85 13.21 -5.56 14.67
C PHE A 85 13.53 -4.36 15.57
N ARG A 86 13.75 -4.58 16.87
CA ARG A 86 14.06 -3.51 17.81
C ARG A 86 15.42 -2.90 17.52
N GLU A 87 16.43 -3.74 17.38
CA GLU A 87 17.81 -3.41 17.03
C GLU A 87 17.83 -2.77 15.63
N LEU A 88 17.02 -3.29 14.71
CA LEU A 88 16.86 -2.72 13.38
C LEU A 88 16.36 -1.27 13.43
N VAL A 89 15.40 -0.96 14.29
CA VAL A 89 14.89 0.39 14.45
C VAL A 89 15.99 1.35 14.92
N GLU A 90 16.89 0.92 15.78
CA GLU A 90 17.96 1.77 16.30
C GLU A 90 18.98 2.16 15.21
N LYS A 91 19.30 1.24 14.30
CA LYS A 91 20.16 1.53 13.13
C LYS A 91 19.44 2.35 12.05
N ILE A 92 18.16 2.08 11.81
CA ILE A 92 17.44 2.74 10.73
C ILE A 92 17.13 4.20 11.04
N TYR A 93 16.63 4.48 12.24
CA TYR A 93 15.98 5.76 12.52
C TYR A 93 16.97 6.75 13.15
N PRO A 94 17.39 7.82 12.44
CA PRO A 94 18.40 8.75 12.95
C PRO A 94 17.88 9.63 14.10
N VAL A 95 16.57 9.79 14.24
CA VAL A 95 15.96 10.57 15.32
C VAL A 95 15.90 9.74 16.60
N GLN A 96 16.82 10.05 17.54
CA GLN A 96 16.89 9.40 18.85
C GLN A 96 16.09 10.14 19.93
N GLU A 97 15.70 9.41 20.98
CA GLU A 97 14.98 9.97 22.12
C GLU A 97 15.52 9.43 23.44
N TYR A 98 16.12 10.32 24.23
CA TYR A 98 16.85 9.96 25.46
C TYR A 98 16.06 10.19 26.75
N SER A 99 14.86 10.77 26.69
CA SER A 99 14.07 11.04 27.89
C SER A 99 13.54 9.75 28.50
N ASN A 100 13.74 9.57 29.81
CA ASN A 100 13.15 8.47 30.59
C ASN A 100 11.61 8.40 30.51
N ASN A 101 10.96 9.52 30.17
CA ASN A 101 9.51 9.60 29.97
C ASN A 101 9.07 9.31 28.53
N SER A 102 10.02 9.10 27.61
CA SER A 102 9.70 8.66 26.26
C SER A 102 9.21 7.20 26.25
N THR A 103 8.36 6.87 25.28
CA THR A 103 8.05 5.48 24.94
C THR A 103 9.16 4.82 24.10
N GLY A 104 10.14 5.57 23.62
CA GLY A 104 11.16 5.11 22.66
C GLY A 104 10.67 5.13 21.21
N VAL A 105 11.60 4.97 20.26
CA VAL A 105 11.32 4.95 18.82
C VAL A 105 10.63 3.64 18.42
N TYR A 106 11.15 2.50 18.89
CA TYR A 106 10.55 1.18 18.66
C TYR A 106 9.06 1.14 19.00
N SER A 107 8.69 1.58 20.21
CA SER A 107 7.28 1.60 20.64
C SER A 107 6.40 2.50 19.76
N LYS A 108 6.93 3.59 19.19
CA LYS A 108 6.19 4.47 18.28
C LYS A 108 5.93 3.80 16.93
N LEU A 109 6.94 3.13 16.39
CA LEU A 109 6.83 2.40 15.13
C LEU A 109 5.90 1.20 15.27
N VAL A 110 6.04 0.41 16.33
CA VAL A 110 5.11 -0.67 16.65
C VAL A 110 3.68 -0.14 16.79
N SER A 111 3.47 1.00 17.45
CA SER A 111 2.14 1.61 17.55
C SER A 111 1.57 2.02 16.18
N LEU A 112 2.40 2.61 15.30
CA LEU A 112 2.01 2.94 13.93
C LEU A 112 1.67 1.66 13.15
N PHE A 113 2.52 0.65 13.20
CA PHE A 113 2.38 -0.60 12.45
C PHE A 113 1.15 -1.37 12.91
N ILE A 114 0.92 -1.53 14.21
CA ILE A 114 -0.30 -2.19 14.69
C ILE A 114 -1.53 -1.41 14.24
N SER A 115 -1.49 -0.07 14.26
CA SER A 115 -2.61 0.74 13.74
C SER A 115 -2.88 0.40 12.27
N VAL A 116 -1.87 0.41 11.40
CA VAL A 116 -2.00 0.07 9.96
C VAL A 116 -2.49 -1.37 9.75
N LEU A 117 -1.88 -2.33 10.44
CA LEU A 117 -2.23 -3.75 10.38
C LEU A 117 -3.68 -3.99 10.80
N ASN A 118 -4.18 -3.22 11.77
CA ASN A 118 -5.57 -3.26 12.22
C ASN A 118 -6.54 -2.44 11.35
N GLY A 119 -6.08 -1.90 10.21
CA GLY A 119 -6.93 -1.14 9.27
C GLY A 119 -7.01 0.35 9.57
N GLY A 120 -6.08 0.87 10.36
CA GLY A 120 -5.89 2.29 10.59
C GLY A 120 -5.53 3.01 9.29
N THR A 121 -6.17 4.16 9.07
CA THR A 121 -5.94 5.04 7.92
C THR A 121 -5.66 6.47 8.37
N LYS A 122 -5.54 6.72 9.66
CA LYS A 122 -5.25 8.03 10.25
C LYS A 122 -4.47 7.83 11.54
N PHE A 123 -3.67 8.80 11.95
CA PHE A 123 -2.93 8.72 13.21
C PHE A 123 -3.84 8.57 14.44
N SER A 124 -5.09 9.06 14.40
CA SER A 124 -6.06 8.86 15.48
C SER A 124 -6.56 7.42 15.61
N HIS A 125 -6.41 6.58 14.58
CA HIS A 125 -6.81 5.17 14.64
C HIS A 125 -5.84 4.31 15.45
N ILE A 126 -4.79 4.91 16.04
CA ILE A 126 -3.98 4.26 17.07
C ILE A 126 -4.85 3.74 18.24
N ASN A 127 -5.99 4.38 18.49
CA ASN A 127 -6.95 3.97 19.52
C ASN A 127 -7.63 2.62 19.24
N TYR A 128 -7.49 2.03 18.04
CA TYR A 128 -7.99 0.67 17.78
C TYR A 128 -7.36 -0.39 18.70
N MET A 129 -6.21 -0.08 19.30
CA MET A 129 -5.55 -0.92 20.28
C MET A 129 -6.00 -0.67 21.72
N GLU A 130 -6.79 0.37 22.00
CA GLU A 130 -7.04 0.89 23.36
C GLU A 130 -7.54 -0.19 24.32
N ASN A 131 -8.57 -0.95 23.92
CA ASN A 131 -9.16 -2.02 24.72
C ASN A 131 -8.18 -3.18 25.01
N GLY A 132 -7.19 -3.38 24.13
CA GLY A 132 -6.23 -4.48 24.20
C GLY A 132 -4.79 -4.04 24.48
N ILE A 133 -4.55 -2.78 24.86
CA ILE A 133 -3.21 -2.19 24.77
C ILE A 133 -2.19 -2.90 25.66
N LYS A 134 -2.61 -3.38 26.83
CA LYS A 134 -1.75 -4.15 27.74
C LYS A 134 -1.32 -5.48 27.12
N ILE A 135 -2.15 -6.08 26.26
CA ILE A 135 -1.79 -7.29 25.52
C ILE A 135 -0.66 -6.99 24.55
N PHE A 136 -0.80 -5.91 23.77
CA PHE A 136 0.24 -5.49 22.84
C PHE A 136 1.54 -5.08 23.56
N GLU A 137 1.45 -4.31 24.64
CA GLU A 137 2.62 -3.93 25.45
C GLU A 137 3.41 -5.16 25.92
N ARG A 138 2.72 -6.20 26.41
CA ARG A 138 3.38 -7.45 26.81
C ARG A 138 3.91 -8.26 25.63
N CYS A 139 3.11 -8.45 24.58
CA CYS A 139 3.51 -9.27 23.44
C CYS A 139 4.75 -8.72 22.73
N PHE A 140 4.84 -7.39 22.55
CA PHE A 140 5.97 -6.73 21.88
C PHE A 140 7.13 -6.36 22.83
N GLY A 141 7.07 -6.78 24.10
CA GLY A 141 8.13 -6.51 25.07
C GLY A 141 8.38 -5.03 25.32
N VAL A 142 7.33 -4.20 25.37
CA VAL A 142 7.46 -2.74 25.59
C VAL A 142 6.76 -2.32 26.88
N LYS A 143 7.42 -1.44 27.65
CA LYS A 143 6.84 -0.86 28.87
C LYS A 143 5.55 -0.07 28.59
N ARG A 144 5.51 0.64 27.45
CA ARG A 144 4.37 1.48 27.06
C ARG A 144 4.33 1.73 25.56
N LEU A 145 3.18 1.46 24.95
CA LEU A 145 2.87 1.88 23.58
C LEU A 145 2.32 3.31 23.54
N VAL A 146 2.47 3.97 22.40
CA VAL A 146 1.85 5.29 22.21
C VAL A 146 0.35 5.10 22.03
N LYS A 147 -0.43 5.94 22.71
CA LYS A 147 -1.89 5.85 22.73
C LYS A 147 -2.58 7.06 22.10
N SER A 148 -1.81 8.08 21.75
CA SER A 148 -2.33 9.32 21.18
C SER A 148 -1.72 9.57 19.81
N SER A 149 -2.55 10.13 18.92
CA SER A 149 -2.07 10.63 17.64
C SER A 149 -0.95 11.67 17.81
N THR A 150 -1.06 12.52 18.83
CA THR A 150 -0.06 13.56 19.16
C THR A 150 1.31 12.98 19.52
N GLY A 151 1.36 11.84 20.21
CA GLY A 151 2.63 11.20 20.56
C GLY A 151 3.37 10.69 19.32
N ILE A 152 2.64 10.13 18.35
CA ILE A 152 3.21 9.70 17.07
C ILE A 152 3.60 10.89 16.21
N THR A 153 2.70 11.87 16.05
CA THR A 153 2.95 13.02 15.15
C THR A 153 4.07 13.92 15.64
N ARG A 154 4.26 14.08 16.96
CA ARG A 154 5.42 14.80 17.52
C ARG A 154 6.75 14.17 17.12
N TYR A 155 6.84 12.85 17.08
CA TYR A 155 8.05 12.16 16.64
C TYR A 155 8.31 12.40 15.16
N TRP A 156 7.31 12.19 14.30
CA TRP A 156 7.49 12.39 12.86
C TRP A 156 7.77 13.83 12.47
N ASN A 157 7.23 14.82 13.21
CA ASN A 157 7.56 16.23 12.99
C ASN A 157 9.03 16.57 13.23
N LYS A 158 9.82 15.69 13.87
CA LYS A 158 11.28 15.87 13.98
C LYS A 158 11.98 15.70 12.64
N TYR A 159 11.38 14.99 11.69
CA TYR A 159 11.80 14.95 10.28
C TYR A 159 11.32 16.23 9.58
N ASN A 160 11.98 17.34 9.85
CA ASN A 160 11.62 18.67 9.36
C ASN A 160 12.51 19.15 8.20
N ARG A 161 13.46 18.33 7.76
CA ARG A 161 14.48 18.67 6.76
C ARG A 161 14.71 17.50 5.81
N ARG A 162 15.11 17.83 4.59
CA ARG A 162 15.47 16.89 3.53
C ARG A 162 16.57 15.91 3.95
N SER A 163 17.70 16.43 4.44
CA SER A 163 18.87 15.63 4.80
C SER A 163 18.56 14.51 5.78
N LEU A 164 17.76 14.78 6.82
CA LEU A 164 17.38 13.77 7.81
C LEU A 164 16.50 12.67 7.21
N THR A 165 15.65 13.03 6.24
CA THR A 165 14.78 12.10 5.52
C THR A 165 15.57 11.27 4.52
N GLU A 166 16.60 11.85 3.89
CA GLU A 166 17.55 11.15 3.04
C GLU A 166 18.41 10.16 3.85
N THR A 167 18.90 10.54 5.03
CA THR A 167 19.59 9.62 5.95
C THR A 167 18.69 8.45 6.34
N LEU A 168 17.43 8.71 6.67
CA LEU A 168 16.46 7.64 6.95
C LEU A 168 16.33 6.68 5.75
N LEU A 169 16.17 7.21 4.54
CA LEU A 169 16.04 6.40 3.32
C LEU A 169 17.30 5.56 3.05
N GLN A 170 18.49 6.14 3.21
CA GLN A 170 19.76 5.43 3.08
C GLN A 170 19.88 4.30 4.11
N ASN A 171 19.55 4.58 5.37
CA ASN A 171 19.58 3.57 6.42
C ASN A 171 18.56 2.44 6.19
N ILE A 172 17.36 2.77 5.69
CA ILE A 172 16.36 1.76 5.26
C ILE A 172 16.96 0.88 4.17
N SER A 173 17.61 1.47 3.16
CA SER A 173 18.24 0.68 2.10
C SER A 173 19.32 -0.25 2.63
N GLN A 174 20.26 0.30 3.43
CA GLN A 174 21.45 -0.42 3.87
C GLN A 174 21.13 -1.51 4.90
N HIS A 175 20.32 -1.18 5.91
CA HIS A 175 20.11 -2.07 7.05
C HIS A 175 18.90 -2.98 6.91
N PHE A 176 17.95 -2.64 6.03
CA PHE A 176 16.73 -3.42 5.86
C PHE A 176 16.52 -3.97 4.45
N LEU A 177 16.51 -3.12 3.41
CA LEU A 177 16.16 -3.58 2.07
C LEU A 177 17.16 -4.59 1.53
N ARG A 178 18.47 -4.29 1.57
CA ARG A 178 19.48 -5.20 1.03
C ARG A 178 19.48 -6.56 1.73
N PRO A 179 19.60 -6.65 3.08
CA PRO A 179 19.58 -7.96 3.74
C PRO A 179 18.25 -8.72 3.52
N LEU A 180 17.12 -8.01 3.37
CA LEU A 180 15.84 -8.63 3.07
C LEU A 180 15.81 -9.23 1.66
N LEU A 181 16.37 -8.54 0.68
CA LEU A 181 16.42 -9.00 -0.71
C LEU A 181 17.42 -10.16 -0.88
N ASP A 182 18.55 -10.11 -0.16
CA ASP A 182 19.51 -11.22 -0.08
C ASP A 182 18.84 -12.46 0.53
N TYR A 183 18.12 -12.30 1.65
CA TYR A 183 17.34 -13.40 2.24
C TYR A 183 16.27 -13.95 1.30
N ALA A 184 15.64 -13.08 0.50
CA ALA A 184 14.65 -13.48 -0.49
C ALA A 184 15.29 -14.17 -1.72
N ASN A 185 16.62 -14.27 -1.78
CA ASN A 185 17.41 -14.86 -2.86
C ASN A 185 17.08 -14.26 -4.23
N ILE A 186 16.94 -12.93 -4.27
CA ILE A 186 16.65 -12.20 -5.51
C ILE A 186 17.97 -11.80 -6.16
N GLU A 187 18.49 -12.66 -7.03
CA GLU A 187 19.70 -12.38 -7.80
C GLU A 187 19.40 -11.58 -9.07
N ARG A 188 18.23 -11.85 -9.67
CA ARG A 188 17.80 -11.30 -10.94
C ARG A 188 16.29 -11.01 -10.92
N ASP A 189 15.87 -9.82 -11.37
CA ASP A 189 14.45 -9.44 -11.44
C ASP A 189 14.18 -8.29 -12.44
N THR A 190 12.92 -8.03 -12.73
CA THR A 190 12.46 -6.83 -13.45
C THR A 190 12.33 -5.64 -12.51
N LEU A 191 12.74 -4.44 -12.97
CA LEU A 191 12.55 -3.19 -12.23
C LEU A 191 11.37 -2.41 -12.82
N ARG A 192 10.49 -1.88 -11.96
CA ARG A 192 9.25 -1.24 -12.39
C ARG A 192 9.08 0.10 -11.71
N PHE A 193 8.68 1.09 -12.49
CA PHE A 193 8.40 2.44 -12.01
C PHE A 193 6.93 2.78 -12.16
N ASP A 194 6.39 3.42 -11.13
CA ASP A 194 5.03 3.94 -11.17
C ASP A 194 4.88 5.17 -10.27
N SER A 195 3.86 5.97 -10.57
CA SER A 195 3.51 7.15 -9.83
C SER A 195 2.04 7.12 -9.48
N THR A 196 1.68 7.72 -8.36
CA THR A 196 0.29 7.78 -7.96
C THR A 196 -0.10 9.15 -7.45
N VAL A 197 -1.29 9.61 -7.81
CA VAL A 197 -1.88 10.82 -7.24
C VAL A 197 -2.56 10.49 -5.90
N ILE A 198 -2.20 11.25 -4.85
CA ILE A 198 -2.84 11.20 -3.54
C ILE A 198 -3.48 12.56 -3.25
N THR A 199 -4.81 12.61 -3.29
CA THR A 199 -5.54 13.85 -2.96
C THR A 199 -5.38 14.18 -1.48
N ARG A 200 -5.03 15.43 -1.18
CA ARG A 200 -4.90 15.91 0.20
C ARG A 200 -6.06 16.83 0.57
N TYR A 201 -6.49 16.70 1.81
CA TYR A 201 -7.54 17.53 2.41
C TYR A 201 -6.89 18.36 3.50
N GLY A 202 -6.83 19.67 3.28
CA GLY A 202 -6.14 20.63 4.15
C GLY A 202 -4.98 21.33 3.45
N ASN A 203 -4.17 22.03 4.24
CA ASN A 203 -3.08 22.88 3.78
C ASN A 203 -1.73 22.26 4.17
N GLN A 204 -1.47 21.04 3.69
CA GLN A 204 -0.19 20.37 3.91
C GLN A 204 0.88 20.93 2.96
N GLU A 205 2.12 21.00 3.45
CA GLU A 205 3.28 21.40 2.65
C GLU A 205 3.48 20.44 1.46
N GLY A 206 3.77 21.01 0.29
CA GLY A 206 3.93 20.25 -0.96
C GLY A 206 2.62 19.71 -1.56
N ALA A 207 1.47 19.84 -0.89
CA ALA A 207 0.18 19.54 -1.51
C ALA A 207 -0.19 20.64 -2.51
N LYS A 208 0.02 20.38 -3.81
CA LYS A 208 -0.18 21.36 -4.88
C LYS A 208 -1.23 20.89 -5.88
N LYS A 209 -1.89 21.83 -6.56
CA LYS A 209 -2.85 21.53 -7.62
C LYS A 209 -2.08 21.07 -8.86
N GLY A 210 -2.43 19.91 -9.38
CA GLY A 210 -1.86 19.36 -10.60
C GLY A 210 -2.79 18.31 -11.19
N TYR A 211 -2.23 17.34 -11.91
CA TYR A 211 -3.01 16.25 -12.49
C TYR A 211 -3.69 15.44 -11.37
N ASN A 212 -5.02 15.44 -11.35
CA ASN A 212 -5.81 14.66 -10.42
C ASN A 212 -7.10 14.22 -11.14
N PRO A 213 -7.12 13.01 -11.72
CA PRO A 213 -8.25 12.56 -12.53
C PRO A 213 -9.50 12.37 -11.69
N ALA A 214 -9.36 11.89 -10.45
CA ALA A 214 -10.47 11.64 -9.54
C ALA A 214 -11.07 12.94 -8.96
N LYS A 215 -10.22 13.95 -8.66
CA LYS A 215 -10.64 15.20 -8.01
C LYS A 215 -9.92 16.41 -8.61
N ARG A 216 -10.31 16.79 -9.83
CA ARG A 216 -9.75 17.92 -10.58
C ARG A 216 -9.73 19.20 -9.73
N GLY A 217 -8.62 19.94 -9.76
CA GLY A 217 -8.43 21.20 -9.04
C GLY A 217 -8.14 21.07 -7.54
N ARG A 218 -8.13 19.86 -6.97
CA ARG A 218 -7.75 19.65 -5.56
C ARG A 218 -6.23 19.52 -5.38
N PRO A 219 -5.66 20.07 -4.29
CA PRO A 219 -4.28 19.80 -3.91
C PRO A 219 -4.02 18.30 -3.74
N SER A 220 -2.83 17.86 -4.16
CA SER A 220 -2.41 16.48 -4.06
C SER A 220 -0.90 16.36 -3.84
N ASN A 221 -0.46 15.19 -3.43
CA ASN A 221 0.91 14.73 -3.64
C ASN A 221 0.93 13.76 -4.84
N HIS A 222 2.08 13.62 -5.48
CA HIS A 222 2.27 12.68 -6.58
C HIS A 222 3.47 11.73 -6.36
N PRO A 223 3.43 10.87 -5.31
CA PRO A 223 4.54 9.98 -5.01
C PRO A 223 4.98 9.12 -6.20
N GLN A 224 6.27 8.82 -6.21
CA GLN A 224 6.93 7.93 -7.17
C GLN A 224 7.50 6.74 -6.41
N LEU A 225 7.26 5.54 -6.95
CA LEU A 225 7.66 4.28 -6.34
C LEU A 225 8.42 3.41 -7.34
N ALA A 226 9.36 2.62 -6.81
CA ALA A 226 10.04 1.57 -7.55
C ALA A 226 9.73 0.21 -6.94
N PHE A 227 9.49 -0.78 -7.79
CA PHE A 227 9.15 -2.14 -7.41
C PHE A 227 10.01 -3.15 -8.16
N LEU A 228 10.36 -4.24 -7.51
CA LEU A 228 10.84 -5.44 -8.18
C LEU A 228 9.65 -6.26 -8.69
N GLY A 229 9.85 -7.06 -9.74
CA GLY A 229 8.84 -7.95 -10.29
C GLY A 229 8.36 -9.02 -9.31
N SER A 230 9.22 -9.40 -8.37
CA SER A 230 8.88 -10.20 -7.20
C SER A 230 7.92 -9.50 -6.22
N GLY A 231 7.63 -8.21 -6.36
CA GLY A 231 6.62 -7.50 -5.57
C GLY A 231 7.12 -6.78 -4.32
N TYR A 232 8.45 -6.63 -4.17
CA TYR A 232 9.04 -5.78 -3.13
C TYR A 232 9.09 -4.31 -3.59
N THR A 233 8.77 -3.39 -2.68
CA THR A 233 8.94 -1.94 -2.92
C THR A 233 10.36 -1.55 -2.52
N VAL A 234 11.14 -1.00 -3.45
CA VAL A 234 12.59 -0.77 -3.24
C VAL A 234 12.97 0.70 -3.18
N ASN A 235 12.09 1.60 -3.63
CA ASN A 235 12.31 3.04 -3.45
C ASN A 235 10.97 3.80 -3.40
N PHE A 236 10.98 4.96 -2.74
CA PHE A 236 9.83 5.84 -2.56
C PHE A 236 10.27 7.30 -2.44
N TRP A 237 9.77 8.16 -3.32
CA TRP A 237 9.83 9.62 -3.16
C TRP A 237 8.43 10.20 -3.00
N ASN A 238 8.22 11.00 -1.97
CA ASN A 238 7.06 11.86 -1.94
C ASN A 238 7.30 13.04 -2.90
N ARG A 239 6.29 13.48 -3.63
CA ARG A 239 6.42 14.63 -4.55
C ARG A 239 5.19 15.53 -4.48
N SER A 240 5.35 16.76 -4.93
CA SER A 240 4.23 17.70 -5.03
C SER A 240 3.24 17.27 -6.12
N GLY A 241 1.95 17.58 -5.94
CA GLY A 241 0.89 17.17 -6.87
C GLY A 241 0.97 17.79 -8.27
N ASN A 242 1.74 18.86 -8.44
CA ASN A 242 1.98 19.51 -9.73
C ASN A 242 3.20 18.94 -10.49
N THR A 243 3.82 17.88 -9.98
CA THR A 243 4.96 17.20 -10.61
C THR A 243 4.47 16.17 -11.63
N ARG A 244 5.00 16.21 -12.86
CA ARG A 244 4.72 15.19 -13.89
C ARG A 244 5.35 13.84 -13.52
N SER A 245 4.82 12.72 -14.03
CA SER A 245 5.30 11.37 -13.68
C SER A 245 6.81 11.19 -13.87
N ALA A 246 7.34 11.50 -15.05
CA ALA A 246 8.78 11.41 -15.37
C ALA A 246 9.67 12.47 -14.71
N ASN A 247 9.14 13.51 -14.06
CA ASN A 247 10.01 14.53 -13.46
C ASN A 247 10.84 13.92 -12.31
N GLY A 248 12.17 13.97 -12.45
CA GLY A 248 13.12 13.38 -11.50
C GLY A 248 13.31 11.87 -11.65
N ILE A 249 12.83 11.25 -12.75
CA ILE A 249 12.94 9.80 -12.94
C ILE A 249 14.39 9.33 -13.07
N VAL A 250 15.26 10.10 -13.72
CA VAL A 250 16.67 9.73 -13.92
C VAL A 250 17.38 9.61 -12.57
N GLU A 251 17.22 10.61 -11.70
CA GLU A 251 17.80 10.61 -10.36
C GLU A 251 17.15 9.55 -9.47
N PHE A 252 15.83 9.36 -9.59
CA PHE A 252 15.11 8.31 -8.86
C PHE A 252 15.58 6.91 -9.27
N TYR A 253 15.79 6.69 -10.57
CA TYR A 253 16.30 5.44 -11.11
C TYR A 253 17.74 5.19 -10.66
N ALA A 254 18.63 6.19 -10.74
CA ALA A 254 20.01 6.07 -10.28
C ALA A 254 20.09 5.74 -8.78
N GLN A 255 19.30 6.42 -7.94
CA GLN A 255 19.20 6.10 -6.51
C GLN A 255 18.66 4.68 -6.30
N THR A 256 17.63 4.29 -7.05
CA THR A 256 17.05 2.95 -6.96
C THR A 256 18.08 1.89 -7.31
N ARG A 257 18.81 2.03 -8.42
CA ARG A 257 19.93 1.14 -8.80
C ARG A 257 21.00 1.07 -7.72
N GLY A 258 21.31 2.18 -7.05
CA GLY A 258 22.19 2.18 -5.89
C GLY A 258 21.67 1.33 -4.73
N PHE A 259 20.36 1.34 -4.45
CA PHE A 259 19.76 0.53 -3.38
C PHE A 259 19.77 -0.97 -3.69
N ILE A 260 19.53 -1.34 -4.95
CA ILE A 260 19.47 -2.75 -5.42
C ILE A 260 20.69 -3.15 -6.27
N ARG A 261 21.86 -2.59 -5.98
CA ARG A 261 23.06 -2.76 -6.81
C ARG A 261 23.52 -4.22 -6.95
N ASP A 262 23.19 -5.04 -5.97
CA ASP A 262 23.56 -6.46 -5.90
C ASP A 262 22.57 -7.35 -6.69
N ILE A 263 21.53 -6.75 -7.29
CA ILE A 263 20.53 -7.43 -8.12
C ILE A 263 20.75 -7.09 -9.60
N GLU A 264 20.81 -8.13 -10.42
CA GLU A 264 20.78 -8.02 -11.87
C GLU A 264 19.38 -7.62 -12.35
N ILE A 265 19.28 -6.51 -13.07
CA ILE A 265 18.00 -6.04 -13.61
C ILE A 265 17.86 -6.57 -15.03
N GLU A 266 16.95 -7.52 -15.20
CA GLU A 266 16.65 -8.10 -16.52
C GLU A 266 16.14 -7.04 -17.49
N ARG A 267 15.20 -6.23 -17.00
CA ARG A 267 14.60 -5.13 -17.75
C ARG A 267 13.87 -4.15 -16.87
N VAL A 268 13.71 -2.94 -17.39
CA VAL A 268 12.84 -1.90 -16.84
C VAL A 268 11.48 -1.91 -17.55
N LEU A 269 10.41 -2.00 -16.76
CA LEU A 269 9.03 -1.87 -17.24
C LEU A 269 8.41 -0.58 -16.72
N ALA A 270 7.94 0.29 -17.61
CA ALA A 270 7.34 1.57 -17.21
C ALA A 270 6.07 1.92 -18.01
N ASP A 271 5.23 2.76 -17.40
CA ASP A 271 4.00 3.25 -18.03
C ASP A 271 4.25 4.41 -19.01
N SER A 272 3.19 4.84 -19.70
CA SER A 272 3.30 5.95 -20.65
C SER A 272 3.63 7.31 -20.03
N GLY A 273 3.50 7.46 -18.71
CA GLY A 273 3.97 8.62 -17.97
C GLY A 273 5.50 8.69 -17.82
N TYR A 274 6.20 7.58 -18.10
CA TYR A 274 7.66 7.47 -18.14
C TYR A 274 8.22 7.35 -19.56
N TYR A 275 7.39 7.59 -20.59
CA TYR A 275 7.89 7.81 -21.94
C TYR A 275 8.58 9.18 -22.01
N ASP A 276 9.80 9.20 -21.49
CA ASP A 276 10.65 10.37 -21.30
C ASP A 276 11.99 10.13 -21.95
N ARG A 277 12.47 11.13 -22.70
CA ARG A 277 13.67 10.99 -23.52
C ARG A 277 14.91 10.72 -22.70
N GLU A 278 15.16 11.57 -21.70
CA GLU A 278 16.36 11.49 -20.87
C GLU A 278 16.38 10.16 -20.10
N PHE A 279 15.20 9.68 -19.68
CA PHE A 279 15.11 8.38 -19.05
C PHE A 279 15.45 7.23 -19.99
N ILE A 280 14.90 7.23 -21.21
CA ILE A 280 15.18 6.18 -22.21
C ILE A 280 16.67 6.18 -22.57
N LEU A 281 17.24 7.34 -22.86
CA LEU A 281 18.67 7.47 -23.16
C LEU A 281 19.52 7.01 -21.98
N LYS A 282 19.11 7.28 -20.73
CA LYS A 282 19.82 6.79 -19.56
C LYS A 282 19.80 5.27 -19.43
N LEU A 283 18.67 4.63 -19.74
CA LEU A 283 18.57 3.17 -19.74
C LEU A 283 19.46 2.55 -20.83
N GLU A 284 19.51 3.18 -22.01
CA GLU A 284 20.40 2.78 -23.11
C GLU A 284 21.88 2.95 -22.74
N GLU A 285 22.24 4.08 -22.11
CA GLU A 285 23.59 4.34 -21.61
C GLU A 285 24.05 3.29 -20.58
N ASP A 286 23.16 2.91 -19.67
CA ASP A 286 23.42 1.89 -18.64
C ASP A 286 23.35 0.45 -19.18
N GLY A 287 23.05 0.26 -20.47
CA GLY A 287 22.91 -1.07 -21.10
C GLY A 287 21.72 -1.89 -20.58
N ILE A 288 20.71 -1.24 -20.02
CA ILE A 288 19.54 -1.89 -19.44
C ILE A 288 18.46 -2.08 -20.51
N GLU A 289 17.95 -3.30 -20.61
CA GLU A 289 16.81 -3.57 -21.47
C GLU A 289 15.55 -2.89 -20.93
N TYR A 290 14.68 -2.37 -21.80
CA TYR A 290 13.44 -1.73 -21.37
C TYR A 290 12.25 -2.05 -22.26
N VAL A 291 11.06 -2.01 -21.64
CA VAL A 291 9.78 -1.95 -22.34
C VAL A 291 8.92 -0.87 -21.69
N ILE A 292 8.74 0.24 -22.40
CA ILE A 292 8.00 1.40 -21.89
C ILE A 292 6.75 1.60 -22.76
N ALA A 293 5.58 1.75 -22.13
CA ALA A 293 4.38 2.07 -22.89
C ALA A 293 4.48 3.47 -23.49
N VAL A 294 3.95 3.64 -24.69
CA VAL A 294 4.02 4.90 -25.45
C VAL A 294 2.63 5.51 -25.49
N PRO A 295 2.48 6.80 -25.16
CA PRO A 295 1.20 7.48 -25.32
C PRO A 295 0.87 7.63 -26.82
N ILE A 296 -0.26 7.08 -27.24
CA ILE A 296 -0.74 7.13 -28.62
C ILE A 296 -1.35 8.51 -28.95
N HIS A 297 -0.50 9.53 -29.04
CA HIS A 297 -0.86 10.87 -29.49
C HIS A 297 -1.16 10.91 -31.00
N GLN A 298 -1.65 12.05 -31.50
CA GLN A 298 -2.11 12.20 -32.88
C GLN A 298 -1.13 11.65 -33.93
N PHE A 299 0.18 11.86 -33.73
CA PHE A 299 1.20 11.35 -34.63
C PHE A 299 1.28 9.82 -34.65
N PHE A 300 1.42 9.18 -33.48
CA PHE A 300 1.43 7.71 -33.39
C PHE A 300 0.10 7.08 -33.79
N GLN A 301 -1.03 7.78 -33.66
CA GLN A 301 -2.31 7.29 -34.19
C GLN A 301 -2.24 7.10 -35.70
N LYS A 302 -1.61 8.03 -36.44
CA LYS A 302 -1.44 7.91 -37.90
C LYS A 302 -0.52 6.75 -38.25
N ILE A 303 0.62 6.60 -37.56
CA ILE A 303 1.53 5.47 -37.79
C ILE A 303 0.80 4.14 -37.57
N VAL A 304 0.13 3.98 -36.43
CA VAL A 304 -0.59 2.75 -36.09
C VAL A 304 -1.74 2.48 -37.07
N TYR A 305 -2.39 3.51 -37.59
CA TYR A 305 -3.45 3.38 -38.59
C TYR A 305 -2.92 2.86 -39.93
N TYR A 306 -1.76 3.35 -40.38
CA TYR A 306 -1.14 2.92 -41.64
C TYR A 306 -0.30 1.64 -41.53
N GLN A 307 -0.19 1.05 -40.34
CA GLN A 307 0.47 -0.25 -40.13
C GLN A 307 -0.29 -1.35 -40.90
N THR A 308 0.39 -1.99 -41.86
CA THR A 308 -0.18 -3.07 -42.67
C THR A 308 0.27 -4.46 -42.22
N GLU A 309 1.47 -4.57 -41.64
CA GLU A 309 2.04 -5.84 -41.23
C GLU A 309 1.59 -6.21 -39.81
N TRP A 310 0.81 -7.29 -39.73
CA TRP A 310 0.23 -7.82 -38.50
C TRP A 310 0.43 -9.33 -38.43
N THR A 311 0.84 -9.80 -37.25
CA THR A 311 0.92 -11.22 -36.92
C THR A 311 -0.15 -11.54 -35.88
N ARG A 312 -1.05 -12.47 -36.19
CA ARG A 312 -2.03 -12.98 -35.23
C ARG A 312 -1.35 -13.88 -34.20
N VAL A 313 -1.56 -13.57 -32.93
CA VAL A 313 -0.91 -14.28 -31.81
C VAL A 313 -1.89 -14.97 -30.88
N ASP A 314 -3.16 -14.55 -30.90
CA ASP A 314 -4.25 -15.17 -30.15
C ASP A 314 -5.59 -14.79 -30.82
N ASP A 315 -6.69 -15.35 -30.35
CA ASP A 315 -8.01 -14.97 -30.82
C ASP A 315 -8.34 -13.51 -30.51
N GLY A 316 -8.56 -12.72 -31.57
CA GLY A 316 -8.79 -11.28 -31.49
C GLY A 316 -7.57 -10.47 -31.03
N ILE A 317 -6.34 -10.98 -31.15
CA ILE A 317 -5.11 -10.25 -30.85
C ILE A 317 -4.09 -10.39 -31.99
N GLU A 318 -3.61 -9.24 -32.43
CA GLU A 318 -2.54 -9.14 -33.41
C GLU A 318 -1.46 -8.18 -32.92
N VAL A 319 -0.23 -8.46 -33.31
CA VAL A 319 0.95 -7.66 -32.99
C VAL A 319 1.64 -7.24 -34.28
N GLY A 320 2.22 -6.05 -34.26
CA GLY A 320 3.04 -5.51 -35.33
C GLY A 320 4.22 -4.75 -34.73
N GLU A 321 5.14 -4.35 -35.59
CA GLU A 321 6.28 -3.53 -35.21
C GLU A 321 6.63 -2.53 -36.29
N PHE A 322 7.32 -1.47 -35.89
CA PHE A 322 7.92 -0.49 -36.77
C PHE A 322 9.11 0.18 -36.07
N THR A 323 9.96 0.85 -36.84
CA THR A 323 11.01 1.70 -36.29
C THR A 323 10.62 3.18 -36.38
N TYR A 324 11.04 3.97 -35.39
CA TYR A 324 10.79 5.40 -35.40
C TYR A 324 11.89 6.19 -34.68
N SER A 325 12.26 7.33 -35.25
CA SER A 325 13.19 8.29 -34.68
C SER A 325 12.47 9.62 -34.40
N HIS A 326 12.59 10.14 -33.18
CA HIS A 326 12.21 11.53 -32.90
C HIS A 326 13.19 12.48 -33.59
N LEU A 327 12.67 13.59 -34.11
CA LEU A 327 13.46 14.62 -34.81
C LEU A 327 14.53 15.32 -33.97
N ASN A 328 14.60 15.03 -32.68
CA ASN A 328 15.57 15.68 -31.82
C ASN A 328 16.96 15.05 -32.00
N GLU A 329 17.98 15.88 -32.19
CA GLU A 329 19.36 15.43 -32.38
C GLU A 329 19.85 14.52 -31.24
N SER A 330 19.46 14.81 -29.98
CA SER A 330 19.86 13.99 -28.83
C SER A 330 19.21 12.62 -28.80
N TRP A 331 18.14 12.39 -29.58
CA TRP A 331 17.59 11.05 -29.73
C TRP A 331 18.61 10.16 -30.43
N GLY A 332 19.25 10.60 -31.51
CA GLY A 332 20.39 9.88 -32.08
C GLY A 332 20.04 8.55 -32.76
N GLY A 333 18.83 8.40 -33.31
CA GLY A 333 18.50 7.27 -34.20
C GLY A 333 17.13 6.65 -34.02
N GLU A 334 16.85 5.62 -34.81
CA GLU A 334 15.59 4.89 -34.73
C GLU A 334 15.55 3.94 -33.54
N ARG A 335 14.38 3.84 -32.89
CA ARG A 335 14.07 2.80 -31.90
C ARG A 335 12.98 1.90 -32.42
N ARG A 336 12.93 0.68 -31.89
CA ARG A 336 11.90 -0.31 -32.18
C ARG A 336 10.64 -0.01 -31.38
N TYR A 337 9.50 -0.07 -32.05
CA TYR A 337 8.18 0.10 -31.46
C TYR A 337 7.32 -1.12 -31.74
N ILE A 338 6.64 -1.61 -30.70
CA ILE A 338 5.73 -2.74 -30.78
C ILE A 338 4.31 -2.24 -30.63
N VAL A 339 3.46 -2.53 -31.60
CA VAL A 339 2.04 -2.22 -31.58
C VAL A 339 1.23 -3.49 -31.37
N VAL A 340 0.25 -3.43 -30.48
CA VAL A 340 -0.69 -4.51 -30.22
C VAL A 340 -2.09 -4.00 -30.46
N ARG A 341 -2.88 -4.70 -31.28
CA ARG A 341 -4.30 -4.43 -31.47
C ARG A 341 -5.15 -5.59 -30.98
N GLN A 342 -6.25 -5.26 -30.31
CA GLN A 342 -7.21 -6.22 -29.78
C GLN A 342 -8.60 -5.91 -30.31
N GLU A 343 -9.25 -6.90 -30.92
CA GLU A 343 -10.62 -6.80 -31.44
C GLU A 343 -11.63 -6.60 -30.30
N ILE A 344 -12.39 -5.52 -30.34
CA ILE A 344 -13.37 -5.16 -29.31
C ILE A 344 -14.53 -6.15 -29.27
N GLN A 345 -14.98 -6.66 -30.43
CA GLN A 345 -16.11 -7.60 -30.48
C GLN A 345 -15.77 -8.94 -29.82
N ARG A 346 -14.59 -9.49 -30.11
CA ARG A 346 -14.11 -10.74 -29.48
C ARG A 346 -13.64 -10.52 -28.04
N ARG A 347 -13.06 -9.36 -27.76
CA ARG A 347 -12.46 -9.02 -26.46
C ARG A 347 -13.07 -7.72 -25.92
N PRO A 348 -14.32 -7.73 -25.43
CA PRO A 348 -14.99 -6.52 -24.95
C PRO A 348 -14.31 -5.88 -23.72
N LYS A 349 -13.49 -6.65 -22.99
CA LYS A 349 -12.68 -6.18 -21.86
C LYS A 349 -11.22 -5.88 -22.25
N ALA A 350 -10.91 -5.80 -23.54
CA ALA A 350 -9.56 -5.49 -24.01
C ALA A 350 -9.06 -4.16 -23.43
N THR A 351 -7.78 -4.15 -23.07
CA THR A 351 -7.05 -2.96 -22.65
C THR A 351 -6.59 -2.15 -23.87
N GLY A 352 -6.12 -0.92 -23.65
CA GLY A 352 -5.63 -0.04 -24.72
C GLY A 352 -6.62 1.03 -25.14
N LYS A 353 -6.20 1.84 -26.13
CA LYS A 353 -6.92 3.03 -26.60
C LYS A 353 -7.45 2.82 -28.02
N GLN A 354 -8.66 3.29 -28.26
CA GLN A 354 -9.14 3.51 -29.63
C GLN A 354 -8.42 4.73 -30.22
N LEU A 355 -8.19 4.71 -31.53
CA LEU A 355 -7.54 5.80 -32.23
C LEU A 355 -8.54 6.94 -32.41
N SER A 356 -8.50 7.93 -31.52
CA SER A 356 -9.44 9.05 -31.49
C SER A 356 -9.56 9.82 -32.81
N LEU A 357 -8.51 9.86 -33.63
CA LEU A 357 -8.52 10.50 -34.96
C LEU A 357 -9.37 9.74 -35.98
N PHE A 358 -9.55 8.44 -35.79
CA PHE A 358 -10.24 7.53 -36.72
C PHE A 358 -11.45 6.87 -36.05
N LYS A 359 -11.96 7.48 -34.97
CA LYS A 359 -13.03 6.91 -34.13
C LYS A 359 -14.33 6.62 -34.90
N ASP A 360 -14.56 7.33 -36.00
CA ASP A 360 -15.78 7.25 -36.80
C ASP A 360 -15.62 6.27 -37.98
N GLU A 361 -14.40 5.77 -38.21
CA GLU A 361 -14.07 4.75 -39.20
C GLU A 361 -14.14 3.34 -38.59
N ASP A 362 -14.39 2.33 -39.43
CA ASP A 362 -14.54 0.95 -38.98
C ASP A 362 -13.30 0.45 -38.22
N TYR A 363 -12.11 0.74 -38.76
CA TYR A 363 -10.84 0.39 -38.12
C TYR A 363 -10.69 0.96 -36.69
N GLY A 364 -11.04 2.23 -36.49
CA GLY A 364 -10.96 2.87 -35.17
C GLY A 364 -12.01 2.37 -34.17
N LYS A 365 -13.14 1.84 -34.66
CA LYS A 365 -14.21 1.25 -33.84
C LYS A 365 -13.94 -0.20 -33.44
N GLU A 366 -13.24 -0.95 -34.30
CA GLU A 366 -13.04 -2.39 -34.14
C GLU A 366 -11.95 -2.75 -33.14
N TYR A 367 -10.92 -1.90 -32.99
CA TYR A 367 -9.71 -2.27 -32.25
C TYR A 367 -9.35 -1.31 -31.10
N ARG A 368 -8.82 -1.89 -30.02
CA ARG A 368 -8.03 -1.17 -29.01
C ARG A 368 -6.55 -1.40 -29.21
N HIS A 369 -5.77 -0.33 -29.12
CA HIS A 369 -4.35 -0.34 -29.41
C HIS A 369 -3.52 -0.07 -28.16
N SER A 370 -2.40 -0.78 -28.06
CA SER A 370 -1.30 -0.48 -27.13
C SER A 370 -0.02 -0.33 -27.94
N LEU A 371 0.85 0.56 -27.50
CA LEU A 371 2.12 0.85 -28.16
C LEU A 371 3.23 0.82 -27.12
N TYR A 372 4.36 0.22 -27.46
CA TYR A 372 5.53 0.07 -26.60
C TYR A 372 6.78 0.46 -27.36
N ILE A 373 7.76 1.02 -26.65
CA ILE A 373 9.12 1.23 -27.15
C ILE A 373 10.05 0.25 -26.41
N THR A 374 11.04 -0.29 -27.13
CA THR A 374 12.05 -1.18 -26.56
C THR A 374 13.39 -1.06 -27.30
N ASN A 375 14.48 -1.39 -26.61
CA ASN A 375 15.81 -1.60 -27.18
C ASN A 375 16.14 -3.09 -27.42
N ASN A 376 15.23 -4.02 -27.10
CA ASN A 376 15.38 -5.42 -27.45
C ASN A 376 15.07 -5.61 -28.94
N ASN A 377 16.08 -5.99 -29.72
CA ASN A 377 15.98 -6.18 -31.17
C ASN A 377 15.94 -7.67 -31.57
N THR A 378 15.98 -8.59 -30.62
CA THR A 378 16.08 -10.03 -30.89
C THR A 378 14.75 -10.75 -30.75
N ASP A 379 13.96 -10.37 -29.75
CA ASP A 379 12.75 -11.10 -29.38
C ASP A 379 11.58 -10.69 -30.26
N THR A 380 10.57 -11.54 -30.38
CA THR A 380 9.42 -11.24 -31.25
C THR A 380 8.53 -10.13 -30.66
N PRO A 381 7.72 -9.42 -31.47
CA PRO A 381 6.74 -8.47 -30.95
C PRO A 381 5.80 -9.08 -29.90
N TYR A 382 5.48 -10.38 -30.04
CA TYR A 382 4.70 -11.12 -29.06
C TYR A 382 5.43 -11.27 -27.72
N ASP A 383 6.72 -11.58 -27.73
CA ASP A 383 7.53 -11.73 -26.52
C ASP A 383 7.63 -10.41 -25.76
N ILE A 384 7.91 -9.30 -26.47
CA ILE A 384 7.94 -7.96 -25.87
C ILE A 384 6.60 -7.61 -25.21
N TRP A 385 5.49 -7.91 -25.88
CA TRP A 385 4.18 -7.73 -25.29
C TRP A 385 4.01 -8.61 -24.03
N CYS A 386 4.43 -9.87 -24.09
CA CYS A 386 4.40 -10.79 -22.95
C CYS A 386 5.22 -10.31 -21.76
N TYR A 387 6.41 -9.74 -21.98
CA TYR A 387 7.26 -9.14 -20.96
C TYR A 387 6.62 -7.95 -20.28
N TYR A 388 5.81 -7.17 -21.01
CA TYR A 388 5.11 -6.01 -20.45
C TYR A 388 3.92 -6.40 -19.57
N ARG A 389 3.18 -7.48 -19.89
CA ARG A 389 1.93 -7.85 -19.19
C ARG A 389 2.04 -7.90 -17.66
N PRO A 390 3.09 -8.48 -17.05
CA PRO A 390 3.25 -8.49 -15.60
C PRO A 390 3.30 -7.12 -14.93
N ARG A 391 3.54 -6.01 -15.67
CA ARG A 391 3.52 -4.65 -15.10
C ARG A 391 2.19 -4.31 -14.43
N ALA A 392 1.08 -4.88 -14.89
CA ALA A 392 -0.23 -4.71 -14.27
C ALA A 392 -0.28 -5.11 -12.78
N ASN A 393 0.63 -5.98 -12.33
CA ASN A 393 0.74 -6.34 -10.91
C ASN A 393 1.16 -5.15 -10.02
N VAL A 394 1.85 -4.15 -10.58
CA VAL A 394 2.23 -2.93 -9.85
C VAL A 394 1.00 -2.13 -9.42
N GLU A 395 -0.05 -2.09 -10.25
CA GLU A 395 -1.30 -1.42 -9.89
C GLU A 395 -1.95 -2.07 -8.66
N ASN A 396 -1.92 -3.40 -8.57
CA ASN A 396 -2.41 -4.14 -7.41
C ASN A 396 -1.61 -3.82 -6.14
N ILE A 397 -0.28 -3.68 -6.25
CA ILE A 397 0.58 -3.28 -5.13
C ILE A 397 0.24 -1.86 -4.68
N ILE A 398 0.12 -0.91 -5.61
CA ILE A 398 -0.22 0.49 -5.30
C ILE A 398 -1.61 0.60 -4.67
N GLU A 399 -2.59 -0.12 -5.19
CA GLU A 399 -3.92 -0.19 -4.59
C GLU A 399 -3.85 -0.73 -3.16
N ASN A 400 -3.09 -1.81 -2.94
CA ASN A 400 -2.88 -2.37 -1.61
C ASN A 400 -2.18 -1.37 -0.68
N LEU A 401 -1.16 -0.64 -1.15
CA LEU A 401 -0.50 0.41 -0.38
C LEU A 401 -1.47 1.53 0.00
N LYS A 402 -2.31 1.98 -0.93
CA LYS A 402 -3.34 3.02 -0.70
C LYS A 402 -4.38 2.61 0.31
N ASP A 403 -5.02 1.47 0.08
CA ASP A 403 -6.25 1.07 0.79
C ASP A 403 -5.97 0.10 1.93
N GLY A 404 -4.99 -0.78 1.76
CA GLY A 404 -4.55 -1.74 2.76
C GLY A 404 -3.66 -1.11 3.82
N PHE A 405 -2.62 -0.38 3.39
CA PHE A 405 -1.60 0.22 4.28
C PHE A 405 -1.86 1.71 4.61
N GLY A 406 -2.87 2.33 4.02
CA GLY A 406 -3.27 3.70 4.34
C GLY A 406 -2.37 4.79 3.75
N LEU A 407 -1.57 4.49 2.71
CA LEU A 407 -0.71 5.45 2.01
C LEU A 407 -1.48 6.72 1.59
N SER A 408 -2.75 6.58 1.19
CA SER A 408 -3.61 7.70 0.79
C SER A 408 -3.93 8.67 1.93
N ALA A 409 -3.83 8.22 3.19
CA ALA A 409 -4.49 8.86 4.30
C ALA A 409 -3.54 9.31 5.42
N TYR A 410 -2.40 8.64 5.64
CA TYR A 410 -1.35 9.15 6.51
C TYR A 410 -0.66 10.36 5.89
N ASN A 411 -0.73 11.50 6.57
CA ASN A 411 -0.02 12.72 6.18
C ASN A 411 0.22 13.65 7.38
N MET A 412 1.24 14.49 7.23
CA MET A 412 1.64 15.50 8.20
C MET A 412 1.48 16.90 7.59
N LYS A 413 1.59 17.95 8.41
CA LYS A 413 1.68 19.31 7.87
C LYS A 413 2.99 19.53 7.13
N SER A 414 4.10 19.02 7.67
CA SER A 414 5.41 19.07 7.03
C SER A 414 5.53 18.02 5.92
N PHE A 415 6.17 18.41 4.83
CA PHE A 415 6.43 17.55 3.68
C PHE A 415 7.37 16.40 4.05
N TRP A 416 8.50 16.72 4.68
CA TRP A 416 9.53 15.75 5.09
C TRP A 416 9.01 14.76 6.13
N ALA A 417 8.18 15.23 7.08
CA ALA A 417 7.53 14.36 8.05
C ALA A 417 6.53 13.40 7.38
N THR A 418 5.82 13.87 6.34
CA THR A 418 4.94 13.01 5.55
C THR A 418 5.75 11.96 4.81
N GLU A 419 6.84 12.36 4.16
CA GLU A 419 7.72 11.45 3.44
C GLU A 419 8.32 10.37 4.34
N ALA A 420 8.84 10.73 5.52
CA ALA A 420 9.41 9.79 6.49
C ALA A 420 8.40 8.72 6.95
N VAL A 421 7.15 9.11 7.21
CA VAL A 421 6.08 8.17 7.58
C VAL A 421 5.75 7.24 6.41
N LEU A 422 5.59 7.82 5.21
CA LEU A 422 5.16 7.05 4.04
C LEU A 422 6.24 6.08 3.58
N MET A 423 7.52 6.46 3.56
CA MET A 423 8.61 5.52 3.25
C MET A 423 8.70 4.41 4.30
N THR A 424 8.46 4.71 5.58
CA THR A 424 8.42 3.70 6.65
C THR A 424 7.31 2.67 6.39
N ILE A 425 6.14 3.11 5.93
CA ILE A 425 5.03 2.22 5.60
C ILE A 425 5.32 1.44 4.30
N CYS A 426 5.76 2.13 3.25
CA CYS A 426 5.93 1.57 1.90
C CYS A 426 7.17 0.69 1.74
N LEU A 427 8.27 1.01 2.42
CA LEU A 427 9.53 0.28 2.30
C LEU A 427 9.67 -0.76 3.40
N ILE A 428 9.34 -0.45 4.66
CA ILE A 428 9.50 -1.43 5.76
C ILE A 428 8.24 -2.28 5.92
N LEU A 429 7.12 -1.68 6.34
CA LEU A 429 5.94 -2.47 6.75
C LEU A 429 5.36 -3.28 5.59
N HIS A 430 5.28 -2.70 4.39
CA HIS A 430 4.84 -3.42 3.19
C HIS A 430 5.73 -4.63 2.92
N ASN A 431 7.06 -4.46 2.88
CA ASN A 431 7.94 -5.57 2.55
C ASN A 431 7.97 -6.64 3.64
N LEU A 432 7.84 -6.27 4.92
CA LEU A 432 7.65 -7.23 6.02
C LEU A 432 6.36 -8.04 5.84
N VAL A 433 5.26 -7.41 5.45
CA VAL A 433 4.01 -8.11 5.15
C VAL A 433 4.16 -9.01 3.92
N THR A 434 4.88 -8.56 2.89
CA THR A 434 5.18 -9.38 1.70
C THR A 434 5.99 -10.63 2.07
N VAL A 435 7.01 -10.51 2.93
CA VAL A 435 7.76 -11.66 3.46
C VAL A 435 6.85 -12.57 4.27
N LEU A 436 6.02 -12.03 5.18
CA LEU A 436 5.08 -12.82 5.96
C LEU A 436 4.13 -13.64 5.06
N ILE A 437 3.56 -13.03 4.02
CA ILE A 437 2.66 -13.72 3.09
C ILE A 437 3.38 -14.85 2.35
N LYS A 438 4.57 -14.57 1.81
CA LYS A 438 5.32 -15.50 0.98
C LYS A 438 5.94 -16.65 1.76
N GLN A 439 6.49 -16.37 2.94
CA GLN A 439 7.36 -17.29 3.68
C GLN A 439 6.71 -17.90 4.93
N VAL A 440 5.62 -17.32 5.43
CA VAL A 440 5.01 -17.77 6.69
C VAL A 440 3.58 -18.24 6.46
N LEU A 441 2.76 -17.42 5.80
CA LEU A 441 1.34 -17.74 5.60
C LEU A 441 1.11 -18.74 4.45
N HIS A 442 2.12 -18.94 3.58
CA HIS A 442 2.12 -19.86 2.45
C HIS A 442 0.79 -19.87 1.70
N THR A 443 0.27 -18.68 1.41
CA THR A 443 -1.02 -18.60 0.75
C THR A 443 -0.89 -19.01 -0.71
N ASN A 444 -1.86 -19.77 -1.23
CA ASN A 444 -1.89 -20.21 -2.64
C ASN A 444 -1.69 -19.04 -3.64
N ASN A 445 -2.13 -17.84 -3.26
CA ASN A 445 -1.83 -16.60 -3.96
C ASN A 445 -0.81 -15.79 -3.12
N LYS A 446 0.39 -15.58 -3.65
CA LYS A 446 1.48 -14.82 -3.00
C LYS A 446 1.29 -13.30 -3.07
N ASP A 447 0.36 -12.81 -3.89
CA ASP A 447 0.05 -11.39 -4.10
C ASP A 447 -1.16 -10.93 -3.29
N ARG A 448 -1.40 -11.56 -2.14
CA ARG A 448 -2.56 -11.27 -1.30
C ARG A 448 -2.48 -9.87 -0.69
N LYS A 449 -3.60 -9.14 -0.78
CA LYS A 449 -3.74 -7.81 -0.17
C LYS A 449 -3.80 -7.89 1.36
N LEU A 450 -3.29 -6.87 2.05
CA LEU A 450 -3.26 -6.79 3.52
C LEU A 450 -4.68 -6.88 4.10
N ARG A 451 -5.68 -6.30 3.42
CA ARG A 451 -7.09 -6.38 3.85
C ARG A 451 -7.59 -7.83 3.97
N THR A 452 -7.16 -8.72 3.07
CA THR A 452 -7.55 -10.13 3.08
C THR A 452 -6.86 -10.86 4.25
N ILE A 453 -5.54 -10.67 4.39
CA ILE A 453 -4.76 -11.25 5.50
C ILE A 453 -5.29 -10.77 6.85
N ARG A 454 -5.71 -9.51 6.94
CA ARG A 454 -6.29 -8.91 8.14
C ARG A 454 -7.47 -9.73 8.66
N MET A 455 -8.43 -10.06 7.79
CA MET A 455 -9.63 -10.81 8.19
C MET A 455 -9.33 -12.27 8.50
N GLU A 456 -8.38 -12.89 7.79
CA GLU A 456 -8.07 -14.31 7.96
C GLU A 456 -7.20 -14.60 9.17
N TYR A 457 -6.20 -13.75 9.44
CA TYR A 457 -5.14 -14.03 10.41
C TYR A 457 -5.03 -12.99 11.51
N LEU A 458 -5.42 -11.73 11.30
CA LEU A 458 -5.14 -10.66 12.27
C LEU A 458 -6.32 -10.38 13.21
N VAL A 459 -7.54 -10.35 12.67
CA VAL A 459 -8.80 -10.20 13.41
C VAL A 459 -9.16 -11.53 14.07
N ILE A 460 -8.64 -11.73 15.27
CA ILE A 460 -8.92 -12.90 16.11
C ILE A 460 -9.13 -12.39 17.53
N PRO A 461 -10.30 -12.61 18.15
CA PRO A 461 -10.51 -12.24 19.54
C PRO A 461 -9.52 -13.00 20.42
N ALA A 462 -8.91 -12.35 21.40
CA ALA A 462 -7.96 -13.01 22.30
C ALA A 462 -8.05 -12.49 23.72
N LEU A 463 -7.81 -13.41 24.66
CA LEU A 463 -7.78 -13.18 26.09
C LEU A 463 -6.36 -13.43 26.60
N LEU A 464 -5.74 -12.42 27.22
CA LEU A 464 -4.48 -12.61 27.92
C LEU A 464 -4.77 -13.02 29.37
N GLY A 465 -4.19 -14.13 29.79
CA GLY A 465 -4.23 -14.60 31.17
C GLY A 465 -2.91 -15.22 31.57
N LYS A 466 -2.94 -16.01 32.64
CA LYS A 466 -1.80 -16.80 33.12
C LYS A 466 -2.05 -18.30 32.91
N ASP A 467 -0.98 -19.05 32.84
CA ASP A 467 -0.94 -20.49 33.12
C ASP A 467 0.32 -20.75 33.94
N GLY A 468 0.14 -21.07 35.23
CA GLY A 468 1.23 -21.00 36.20
C GLY A 468 1.91 -19.62 36.23
N ARG A 469 3.21 -19.60 35.95
CA ARG A 469 4.03 -18.36 35.90
C ARG A 469 3.97 -17.67 34.53
N ASP A 470 3.56 -18.38 33.49
CA ASP A 470 3.67 -17.93 32.11
C ASP A 470 2.45 -17.11 31.67
N ASP A 471 2.72 -16.08 30.86
CA ASP A 471 1.66 -15.33 30.17
C ASP A 471 1.13 -16.15 29.00
N VAL A 472 -0.19 -16.35 28.94
CA VAL A 472 -0.84 -17.13 27.88
C VAL A 472 -1.89 -16.29 27.16
N LEU A 473 -1.66 -16.06 25.86
CA LEU A 473 -2.60 -15.41 24.96
C LEU A 473 -3.52 -16.47 24.33
N ARG A 474 -4.75 -16.56 24.84
CA ARG A 474 -5.76 -17.52 24.36
C ARG A 474 -6.52 -16.93 23.18
N LEU A 475 -6.35 -17.51 21.99
CA LEU A 475 -7.03 -17.09 20.76
C LEU A 475 -8.42 -17.72 20.66
N GLY A 476 -9.44 -16.90 20.43
CA GLY A 476 -10.83 -17.30 20.27
C GLY A 476 -11.16 -17.82 18.87
N LEU A 477 -10.31 -18.70 18.33
CA LEU A 477 -10.60 -19.44 17.09
C LEU A 477 -11.43 -20.67 17.45
N SER A 478 -12.70 -20.73 17.05
CA SER A 478 -13.55 -21.93 17.26
C SER A 478 -13.45 -22.95 16.12
N ASN A 479 -13.05 -22.53 14.92
CA ASN A 479 -12.97 -23.40 13.75
C ASN A 479 -11.63 -24.17 13.74
N PRO A 480 -11.62 -25.52 13.80
CA PRO A 480 -10.40 -26.32 13.84
C PRO A 480 -9.47 -26.09 12.64
N LYS A 481 -10.01 -25.95 11.42
CA LYS A 481 -9.19 -25.69 10.21
C LYS A 481 -8.45 -24.37 10.31
N ARG A 482 -9.07 -23.34 10.90
CA ARG A 482 -8.40 -22.05 11.13
C ARG A 482 -7.36 -22.14 12.24
N GLN A 483 -7.58 -22.95 13.27
CA GLN A 483 -6.58 -23.22 14.30
C GLN A 483 -5.34 -23.87 13.69
N THR A 484 -5.50 -24.97 12.96
CA THR A 484 -4.38 -25.66 12.29
C THR A 484 -3.59 -24.71 11.39
N LYS A 485 -4.27 -23.98 10.49
CA LYS A 485 -3.63 -23.01 9.59
C LYS A 485 -2.88 -21.90 10.34
N PHE A 486 -3.38 -21.47 11.50
CA PHE A 486 -2.72 -20.46 12.33
C PHE A 486 -1.51 -21.04 13.08
N THR A 487 -1.63 -22.26 13.62
CA THR A 487 -0.53 -22.97 14.29
C THR A 487 0.61 -23.23 13.32
N GLU A 488 0.32 -23.72 12.10
CA GLU A 488 1.32 -23.90 11.06
C GLU A 488 2.04 -22.59 10.71
N ALA A 489 1.32 -21.47 10.67
CA ALA A 489 1.94 -20.16 10.46
C ALA A 489 2.88 -19.79 11.60
N LEU A 490 2.56 -20.12 12.85
CA LEU A 490 3.45 -19.91 13.99
C LEU A 490 4.68 -20.81 13.95
N ASP A 491 4.53 -22.08 13.55
CA ASP A 491 5.65 -23.00 13.39
C ASP A 491 6.62 -22.52 12.29
N ARG A 492 6.10 -22.16 11.11
CA ARG A 492 6.93 -21.58 10.04
C ARG A 492 7.59 -20.28 10.47
N LEU A 493 6.92 -19.46 11.28
CA LEU A 493 7.49 -18.23 11.81
C LEU A 493 8.65 -18.51 12.78
N ARG A 494 8.54 -19.54 13.62
CA ARG A 494 9.63 -19.98 14.51
C ARG A 494 10.86 -20.40 13.71
N ASP A 495 10.62 -21.09 12.58
CA ASP A 495 11.65 -21.68 11.73
C ASP A 495 12.16 -20.69 10.65
N LEU A 496 11.63 -19.46 10.61
CA LEU A 496 12.04 -18.42 9.68
C LEU A 496 13.53 -18.10 9.86
N LYS A 497 14.32 -18.11 8.79
CA LYS A 497 15.77 -17.84 8.86
C LYS A 497 16.14 -16.37 8.65
N LEU A 498 15.16 -15.51 8.35
CA LEU A 498 15.39 -14.08 8.23
C LEU A 498 15.69 -13.51 9.61
N THR A 499 16.92 -13.06 9.79
CA THR A 499 17.35 -12.36 10.99
C THR A 499 18.29 -11.25 10.55
N PHE A 500 17.96 -9.99 10.89
CA PHE A 500 18.83 -8.85 10.58
C PHE A 500 20.02 -8.76 11.55
N TYR A 501 20.01 -9.56 12.63
CA TYR A 501 20.99 -9.57 13.72
C TYR A 501 21.28 -11.00 14.20
N CYS A 502 22.44 -11.55 13.83
CA CYS A 502 22.98 -12.72 14.52
C CYS A 502 23.66 -12.25 15.81
N ILE A 503 23.08 -12.56 16.97
CA ILE A 503 23.68 -12.30 18.30
C ILE A 503 25.07 -12.97 18.45
N ALA A 504 25.41 -13.92 17.58
CA ALA A 504 26.66 -14.69 17.66
C ALA A 504 27.95 -13.88 17.40
N VAL A 505 27.90 -12.76 16.67
CA VAL A 505 29.15 -12.08 16.23
C VAL A 505 29.61 -10.99 17.22
N GLU A 506 28.73 -10.45 18.07
CA GLU A 506 29.11 -9.40 19.03
C GLU A 506 29.76 -9.93 20.31
N ASN A 507 29.78 -11.26 20.54
CA ASN A 507 30.45 -11.87 21.69
C ASN A 507 31.90 -12.32 21.41
N GLU A 508 32.37 -12.28 20.16
CA GLU A 508 33.77 -12.64 19.82
C GLU A 508 34.71 -11.42 19.82
N GLU A 509 34.19 -10.19 19.76
CA GLU A 509 35.01 -8.96 19.82
C GLU A 509 35.21 -8.42 21.25
N VAL A 510 34.72 -9.12 22.28
CA VAL A 510 34.88 -8.73 23.71
C VAL A 510 35.43 -9.89 24.57
N ALA A 511 36.05 -10.90 23.96
CA ALA A 511 36.73 -11.99 24.68
C ALA A 511 38.24 -11.80 24.71
#